data_AF-A0A925JMZ7-F1
#
_entry.id   AF-A0A925JMZ7-F1
#
_cell.length_a   1.000
_cell.length_b   1.000
_cell.length_c   1.000
_cell.angle_alpha   90.00
_cell.angle_beta   90.00
_cell.angle_gamma   90.00
#
_symmetry.space_group_name_H-M   'P 1'
#
loop_
_entity.id
_entity.type
_entity.pdbx_description
1 polymer ?
#
loop_
_entity_poly.entity_id
_entity_poly.type
_entity_poly.pdbx_seq_one_letter_code
_entity_poly.pdbx_strand_id
1 'polypeptide(L)'
;MKKVSSLRSTLFFRVGRTAGLLVWLLAVLVSCSKDDPDTWPKDGDWPEDGSAEPTIRPRYAIPDSLRAPDGEVLIASLSATGVQIYEVRRTAADTTRFEWAFVAPQATLYGADGFAVGTHYAGPTWESNDGSTVVGRLQAQVAAPNPRRDIPWLLLASRSNAGEGIFGRVTRVQRLKTLGGRAPDSRKATGATLGKRARIPYQATYLFYVPRP
;
A
#
# COMPACT_ATOMS: atom_id res chain seq x y z
N MET A 1 -16.11 50.91 30.32
CA MET A 1 -16.86 51.38 29.14
C MET A 1 -17.74 50.22 28.66
N LYS A 2 -19.05 50.14 29.01
CA LYS A 2 -20.24 50.44 28.16
C LYS A 2 -20.00 50.06 26.68
N LYS A 3 -20.78 49.23 25.97
CA LYS A 3 -22.23 49.05 25.93
C LYS A 3 -22.59 47.76 25.14
N VAL A 4 -23.71 47.15 25.48
CA VAL A 4 -24.46 46.16 24.68
C VAL A 4 -25.09 46.83 23.44
N SER A 5 -25.20 46.13 22.32
CA SER A 5 -26.29 46.36 21.34
C SER A 5 -26.46 45.20 20.35
N SER A 6 -27.70 44.73 20.29
CA SER A 6 -28.29 43.77 19.34
C SER A 6 -29.19 44.55 18.37
N LEU A 7 -29.25 44.14 17.09
CA LEU A 7 -30.33 44.40 16.11
C LEU A 7 -30.21 43.28 15.04
N ARG A 8 -31.13 42.30 14.90
CA ARG A 8 -32.52 42.27 14.38
C ARG A 8 -32.72 42.68 12.91
N SER A 9 -33.21 41.70 12.13
CA SER A 9 -34.14 41.77 10.97
C SER A 9 -33.58 42.38 9.67
N THR A 10 -33.89 41.94 8.45
CA THR A 10 -35.20 41.51 7.91
C THR A 10 -35.01 40.80 6.55
N LEU A 11 -35.86 39.80 6.26
CA LEU A 11 -36.08 39.24 4.92
C LEU A 11 -36.47 40.32 3.90
N PHE A 12 -36.05 40.14 2.64
CA PHE A 12 -36.84 40.55 1.49
C PHE A 12 -37.01 39.40 0.50
N PHE A 13 -38.27 39.00 0.35
CA PHE A 13 -38.80 38.23 -0.77
C PHE A 13 -38.65 39.04 -2.08
N ARG A 14 -38.33 38.35 -3.18
CA ARG A 14 -38.84 38.77 -4.49
C ARG A 14 -39.20 37.54 -5.32
N VAL A 15 -40.52 37.37 -5.47
CA VAL A 15 -41.21 36.46 -6.39
C VAL A 15 -41.52 37.24 -7.67
N GLY A 16 -41.38 36.57 -8.82
CA GLY A 16 -42.03 36.88 -10.11
C GLY A 16 -41.68 35.74 -11.07
N ARG A 17 -42.56 34.78 -11.43
CA ARG A 17 -43.77 34.84 -12.30
C ARG A 17 -43.45 35.58 -13.62
N THR A 18 -43.57 35.02 -14.84
CA THR A 18 -44.47 33.97 -15.35
C THR A 18 -44.09 33.55 -16.79
N ALA A 19 -44.44 32.30 -17.12
CA ALA A 19 -45.00 31.77 -18.37
C ALA A 19 -44.15 31.65 -19.66
N GLY A 20 -44.12 30.41 -20.18
CA GLY A 20 -43.72 30.06 -21.55
C GLY A 20 -43.64 28.55 -21.75
N LEU A 21 -44.79 27.91 -22.00
CA LEU A 21 -44.90 26.51 -22.43
C LEU A 21 -44.09 26.29 -23.73
N LEU A 22 -43.25 25.25 -23.76
CA LEU A 22 -43.07 24.41 -24.95
C LEU A 22 -42.50 23.05 -24.53
N VAL A 23 -43.40 22.07 -24.47
CA VAL A 23 -43.08 20.65 -24.26
C VAL A 23 -42.58 20.11 -25.60
N TRP A 24 -41.31 19.75 -25.67
CA TRP A 24 -40.81 18.81 -26.68
C TRP A 24 -40.52 17.49 -25.99
N LEU A 25 -41.50 16.58 -26.11
CA LEU A 25 -41.35 15.16 -25.84
C LEU A 25 -40.51 14.56 -26.98
N LEU A 26 -39.22 14.32 -26.74
CA LEU A 26 -38.46 13.36 -27.53
C LEU A 26 -38.48 12.02 -26.79
N ALA A 27 -39.39 11.16 -27.22
CA ALA A 27 -39.41 9.76 -26.88
C ALA A 27 -38.14 9.11 -27.48
N VAL A 28 -37.16 8.78 -26.64
CA VAL A 28 -36.10 7.85 -27.03
C VAL A 28 -36.71 6.45 -26.93
N LEU A 29 -37.22 5.96 -28.07
CA LEU A 29 -37.56 4.56 -28.21
C LEU A 29 -36.25 3.76 -28.12
N VAL A 30 -36.04 3.11 -26.98
CA VAL A 30 -35.14 1.96 -26.89
C VAL A 30 -35.75 0.90 -27.79
N SER A 31 -35.21 0.78 -29.00
CA SER A 31 -35.44 -0.39 -29.83
C SER A 31 -34.63 -1.53 -29.21
N CYS A 32 -35.29 -2.40 -28.44
CA CYS A 32 -34.74 -3.73 -28.20
C CYS A 32 -34.75 -4.45 -29.55
N SER A 33 -33.59 -4.52 -30.19
CA SER A 33 -33.36 -5.48 -31.28
C SER A 33 -33.65 -6.86 -30.71
N LYS A 34 -34.60 -7.56 -31.33
CA LYS A 34 -34.79 -8.99 -31.05
C LYS A 34 -33.55 -9.67 -31.60
N ASP A 35 -32.71 -10.19 -30.72
CA ASP A 35 -31.70 -11.15 -31.14
C ASP A 35 -32.44 -12.41 -31.60
N ASP A 36 -32.21 -12.81 -32.84
CA ASP A 36 -32.76 -14.04 -33.43
C ASP A 36 -32.27 -15.24 -32.61
N PRO A 37 -33.15 -16.10 -32.08
CA PRO A 37 -32.72 -17.23 -31.25
C PRO A 37 -32.06 -18.40 -32.02
N ASP A 38 -31.88 -18.29 -33.35
CA ASP A 38 -31.47 -19.41 -34.20
C ASP A 38 -30.05 -19.30 -34.79
N THR A 39 -29.22 -18.35 -34.35
CA THR A 39 -27.81 -18.27 -34.77
C THR A 39 -26.83 -18.73 -33.67
N TRP A 40 -27.16 -19.81 -32.97
CA TRP A 40 -26.17 -20.51 -32.15
C TRP A 40 -25.32 -21.44 -33.03
N PRO A 41 -23.97 -21.35 -33.02
CA PRO A 41 -23.13 -22.26 -33.77
C PRO A 41 -23.33 -23.68 -33.26
N LYS A 42 -23.77 -24.59 -34.14
CA LYS A 42 -23.79 -26.00 -33.82
C LYS A 42 -22.38 -26.54 -33.93
N ASP A 43 -21.94 -27.14 -32.83
CA ASP A 43 -20.79 -28.03 -32.66
C ASP A 43 -19.59 -27.77 -33.59
N GLY A 44 -18.63 -26.98 -33.12
CA GLY A 44 -17.23 -27.08 -33.57
C GLY A 44 -16.65 -25.94 -34.40
N ASP A 45 -17.36 -24.83 -34.61
CA ASP A 45 -16.84 -23.66 -35.34
C ASP A 45 -16.86 -22.41 -34.44
N TRP A 46 -15.72 -22.15 -33.76
CA TRP A 46 -15.49 -20.92 -33.01
C TRP A 46 -14.63 -19.97 -33.86
N PRO A 47 -14.98 -18.67 -33.97
CA PRO A 47 -14.10 -17.72 -34.62
C PRO A 47 -12.80 -17.59 -33.80
N GLU A 48 -11.66 -17.72 -34.45
CA GLU A 48 -10.35 -17.32 -33.88
C GLU A 48 -10.22 -15.79 -33.85
N ASP A 49 -11.23 -15.06 -33.38
CA ASP A 49 -11.06 -13.64 -33.10
C ASP A 49 -10.53 -13.48 -31.69
N GLY A 50 -9.24 -13.11 -31.61
CA GLY A 50 -8.49 -12.85 -30.38
C GLY A 50 -9.02 -11.66 -29.57
N SER A 51 -10.29 -11.67 -29.19
CA SER A 51 -10.84 -10.85 -28.12
C SER A 51 -10.28 -11.36 -26.81
N ALA A 52 -9.10 -10.85 -26.47
CA ALA A 52 -8.43 -11.05 -25.20
C ALA A 52 -9.44 -10.94 -24.05
N GLU A 53 -9.52 -12.00 -23.26
CA GLU A 53 -10.19 -12.01 -21.97
C GLU A 53 -9.78 -10.77 -21.15
N PRO A 54 -10.70 -10.21 -20.33
CA PRO A 54 -10.39 -9.05 -19.50
C PRO A 54 -9.11 -9.29 -18.70
N THR A 55 -8.11 -8.44 -18.98
CA THR A 55 -6.71 -8.59 -18.55
C THR A 55 -6.58 -9.04 -17.10
N ILE A 56 -5.99 -10.22 -16.95
CA ILE A 56 -5.49 -10.84 -15.72
C ILE A 56 -4.90 -9.79 -14.77
N ARG A 57 -5.49 -9.64 -13.57
CA ARG A 57 -4.84 -8.92 -12.46
C ARG A 57 -3.44 -9.51 -12.31
N PRO A 58 -2.35 -8.72 -12.26
CA PRO A 58 -1.03 -9.30 -12.03
C PRO A 58 -1.07 -10.01 -10.67
N ARG A 59 -1.12 -11.34 -10.71
CA ARG A 59 -0.68 -12.16 -9.58
C ARG A 59 0.81 -11.86 -9.50
N TYR A 60 1.19 -10.86 -8.71
CA TYR A 60 2.59 -10.47 -8.55
C TYR A 60 3.38 -11.72 -8.21
N ALA A 61 4.14 -12.23 -9.18
CA ALA A 61 5.02 -13.36 -8.98
C ALA A 61 6.10 -12.90 -8.00
N ILE A 62 6.27 -13.65 -6.91
CA ILE A 62 7.38 -13.42 -6.00
C ILE A 62 8.65 -13.79 -6.78
N PRO A 63 9.63 -12.87 -6.96
CA PRO A 63 10.88 -13.20 -7.62
C PRO A 63 11.57 -14.37 -6.93
N ASP A 64 12.22 -15.24 -7.70
CA ASP A 64 12.80 -16.48 -7.15
C ASP A 64 13.81 -16.22 -6.04
N SER A 65 14.60 -15.14 -6.15
CA SER A 65 15.54 -14.70 -5.11
C SER A 65 14.89 -14.27 -3.79
N LEU A 66 13.58 -14.01 -3.81
CA LEU A 66 12.80 -13.63 -2.62
C LEU A 66 11.93 -14.77 -2.10
N ARG A 67 11.86 -15.93 -2.77
CA ARG A 67 11.08 -17.06 -2.28
C ARG A 67 11.61 -17.54 -0.93
N ALA A 68 10.71 -17.94 -0.04
CA ALA A 68 11.11 -18.67 1.15
C ALA A 68 11.79 -19.98 0.70
N PRO A 69 12.86 -20.43 1.39
CA PRO A 69 13.48 -21.71 1.11
C PRO A 69 12.50 -22.87 1.17
N ASP A 70 12.82 -23.96 0.49
CA ASP A 70 12.07 -25.21 0.61
C ASP A 70 12.02 -25.69 2.07
N GLY A 71 10.92 -26.35 2.43
CA GLY A 71 10.70 -26.82 3.79
C GLY A 71 10.19 -25.75 4.76
N GLU A 72 9.94 -24.51 4.30
CA GLU A 72 9.24 -23.48 5.07
C GLU A 72 7.74 -23.50 4.76
N VAL A 73 6.89 -23.17 5.74
CA VAL A 73 5.43 -23.05 5.59
C VAL A 73 4.95 -21.66 6.01
N LEU A 74 4.05 -21.08 5.22
CA LEU A 74 3.45 -19.78 5.51
C LEU A 74 2.48 -19.90 6.68
N ILE A 75 2.69 -19.11 7.74
CA ILE A 75 1.82 -19.09 8.92
C ILE A 75 1.01 -17.81 9.05
N ALA A 76 1.47 -16.70 8.47
CA ALA A 76 0.77 -15.43 8.53
C ALA A 76 1.05 -14.56 7.30
N SER A 77 0.01 -13.85 6.85
CA SER A 77 0.08 -12.79 5.85
C SER A 77 -0.56 -11.54 6.43
N LEU A 78 0.27 -10.53 6.74
CA LEU A 78 -0.16 -9.29 7.38
C LEU A 78 0.04 -8.12 6.43
N SER A 79 -0.92 -7.21 6.37
CA SER A 79 -0.71 -5.91 5.73
C SER A 79 -0.10 -4.93 6.72
N ALA A 80 0.64 -3.93 6.22
CA ALA A 80 1.24 -2.92 7.05
C ALA A 80 1.03 -1.53 6.46
N THR A 81 0.74 -0.56 7.33
CA THR A 81 0.68 0.86 6.98
C THR A 81 1.48 1.66 7.97
N GLY A 82 2.31 2.58 7.48
CA GLY A 82 3.15 3.39 8.33
C GLY A 82 4.06 4.34 7.57
N VAL A 83 5.26 4.59 8.11
CA VAL A 83 6.27 5.46 7.51
C VAL A 83 7.66 4.83 7.49
N GLN A 84 8.45 5.19 6.49
CA GLN A 84 9.89 5.08 6.49
C GLN A 84 10.47 6.41 6.96
N ILE A 85 11.32 6.38 7.99
CA ILE A 85 11.92 7.57 8.57
C ILE A 85 13.32 7.74 7.99
N TYR A 86 13.58 8.93 7.45
CA TYR A 86 14.88 9.34 6.93
C TYR A 86 15.38 10.56 7.68
N GLU A 87 16.71 10.74 7.72
CA GLU A 87 17.37 11.89 8.32
C GLU A 87 18.47 12.38 7.37
N VAL A 88 18.58 13.69 7.20
CA VAL A 88 19.70 14.24 6.44
C VAL A 88 20.98 14.06 7.25
N ARG A 89 21.95 13.35 6.68
CA ARG A 89 23.27 13.12 7.26
C ARG A 89 24.36 13.50 6.27
N ARG A 90 25.58 13.68 6.77
CA ARG A 90 26.76 13.73 5.91
C ARG A 90 27.00 12.34 5.33
N THR A 91 27.42 12.28 4.07
CA THR A 91 27.80 10.99 3.49
C THR A 91 29.08 10.48 4.15
N ALA A 92 29.21 9.16 4.31
CA ALA A 92 30.41 8.57 4.90
C ALA A 92 31.66 8.72 4.01
N ALA A 93 31.46 8.74 2.69
CA ALA A 93 32.56 8.86 1.71
C ALA A 93 33.09 10.30 1.58
N ASP A 94 32.24 11.30 1.82
CA ASP A 94 32.57 12.72 1.68
C ASP A 94 31.74 13.55 2.67
N THR A 95 32.39 14.08 3.70
CA THR A 95 31.74 14.83 4.78
C THR A 95 31.25 16.21 4.34
N THR A 96 31.59 16.65 3.12
CA THR A 96 31.05 17.86 2.50
C THR A 96 29.73 17.62 1.77
N ARG A 97 29.39 16.35 1.51
CA ARG A 97 28.12 15.93 0.87
C ARG A 97 27.09 15.49 1.91
N PHE A 98 25.82 15.64 1.53
CA PHE A 98 24.67 15.28 2.37
C PHE A 98 23.75 14.29 1.66
N GLU A 99 23.11 13.42 2.41
CA GLU A 99 22.17 12.42 1.92
C GLU A 99 21.01 12.19 2.89
N TRP A 100 19.90 11.64 2.39
CA TRP A 100 18.85 11.08 3.23
C TRP A 100 19.24 9.68 3.68
N ALA A 101 19.72 9.56 4.91
CA ALA A 101 20.02 8.28 5.54
C ALA A 101 18.75 7.64 6.10
N PHE A 102 18.56 6.34 5.86
CA PHE A 102 17.47 5.58 6.46
C PHE A 102 17.68 5.43 7.97
N VAL A 103 16.64 5.69 8.76
CA VAL A 103 16.66 5.58 10.22
C VAL A 103 15.93 4.34 10.68
N ALA A 104 14.64 4.24 10.37
CA ALA A 104 13.79 3.14 10.83
C ALA A 104 12.46 3.08 10.08
N PRO A 105 11.81 1.91 10.00
CA PRO A 105 10.39 1.83 9.74
C PRO A 105 9.61 2.15 11.04
N GLN A 106 8.36 2.57 10.87
CA GLN A 106 7.35 2.57 11.93
C GLN A 106 6.01 2.26 11.27
N ALA A 107 5.42 1.11 11.55
CA ALA A 107 4.13 0.72 10.96
C ALA A 107 3.29 -0.14 11.91
N THR A 108 1.98 -0.06 11.70
CA THR A 108 1.00 -0.97 12.31
C THR A 108 0.80 -2.17 11.37
N LEU A 109 0.69 -3.36 11.94
CA LEU A 109 0.39 -4.61 11.23
C LEU A 109 -1.11 -4.92 11.36
N TYR A 110 -1.71 -5.39 10.28
CA TYR A 110 -3.14 -5.70 10.22
C TYR A 110 -3.37 -7.12 9.69
N GLY A 111 -4.30 -7.82 10.33
CA GLY A 111 -4.81 -9.11 9.89
C GLY A 111 -5.68 -9.00 8.63
N ALA A 112 -6.16 -10.14 8.14
CA ALA A 112 -7.04 -10.19 6.97
C ALA A 112 -8.42 -9.56 7.23
N ASP A 113 -8.83 -9.52 8.50
CA ASP A 113 -10.03 -8.88 9.02
C ASP A 113 -9.90 -7.34 9.14
N GLY A 114 -8.69 -6.80 8.92
CA GLY A 114 -8.39 -5.38 9.03
C GLY A 114 -8.15 -4.90 10.47
N PHE A 115 -8.14 -5.79 11.47
CA PHE A 115 -7.81 -5.41 12.84
C PHE A 115 -6.30 -5.28 13.02
N ALA A 116 -5.88 -4.35 13.89
CA ALA A 116 -4.49 -4.16 14.23
C ALA A 116 -4.01 -5.33 15.12
N VAL A 117 -2.99 -6.06 14.66
CA VAL A 117 -2.48 -7.27 15.31
C VAL A 117 -1.04 -7.15 15.81
N GLY A 118 -0.40 -6.01 15.55
CA GLY A 118 0.98 -5.79 15.98
C GLY A 118 1.62 -4.55 15.38
N THR A 119 2.94 -4.43 15.55
CA THR A 119 3.73 -3.31 15.06
C THR A 119 5.03 -3.76 14.40
N HIS A 120 5.58 -2.89 13.55
CA HIS A 120 6.87 -3.06 12.90
C HIS A 120 7.74 -1.82 13.09
N TYR A 121 8.98 -2.00 13.55
CA TYR A 121 9.89 -0.90 13.92
C TYR A 121 11.37 -1.22 13.68
N ALA A 122 12.26 -0.32 14.13
CA ALA A 122 13.72 -0.43 13.99
C ALA A 122 14.24 -1.80 14.47
N GLY A 123 15.19 -2.39 13.74
CA GLY A 123 15.68 -3.74 14.08
C GLY A 123 15.98 -4.61 12.86
N PRO A 124 15.25 -4.48 11.74
CA PRO A 124 13.78 -4.50 11.67
C PRO A 124 13.15 -5.53 12.62
N THR A 125 12.11 -5.13 13.37
CA THR A 125 11.42 -6.02 14.32
C THR A 125 9.93 -6.06 14.01
N TRP A 126 9.31 -7.23 14.12
CA TRP A 126 7.86 -7.38 14.13
C TRP A 126 7.43 -7.90 15.50
N GLU A 127 6.43 -7.27 16.06
CA GLU A 127 5.89 -7.57 17.39
C GLU A 127 4.38 -7.75 17.28
N SER A 128 3.87 -8.87 17.77
CA SER A 128 2.45 -9.21 17.78
C SER A 128 1.81 -8.78 19.10
N ASN A 129 0.50 -8.59 19.11
CA ASN A 129 -0.26 -8.27 20.33
C ASN A 129 -0.19 -9.39 21.39
N ASP A 130 0.22 -10.61 21.01
CA ASP A 130 0.52 -11.70 21.95
C ASP A 130 1.89 -11.56 22.66
N GLY A 131 2.64 -10.49 22.36
CA GLY A 131 3.96 -10.19 22.92
C GLY A 131 5.12 -10.92 22.25
N SER A 132 4.86 -11.81 21.29
CA SER A 132 5.93 -12.47 20.53
C SER A 132 6.58 -11.51 19.54
N THR A 133 7.88 -11.69 19.33
CA THR A 133 8.68 -10.87 18.41
C THR A 133 9.56 -11.70 17.51
N VAL A 134 9.86 -11.13 16.34
CA VAL A 134 10.92 -11.60 15.44
C VAL A 134 11.75 -10.41 14.96
N VAL A 135 13.08 -10.53 15.06
CA VAL A 135 14.04 -9.55 14.54
C VAL A 135 14.61 -10.08 13.23
N GLY A 136 14.50 -9.32 12.15
CA GLY A 136 14.94 -9.73 10.82
C GLY A 136 16.38 -9.33 10.49
N ARG A 137 17.05 -10.16 9.69
CA ARG A 137 18.30 -9.86 9.01
C ARG A 137 18.07 -9.99 7.50
N LEU A 138 18.43 -8.95 6.75
CA LEU A 138 18.30 -8.95 5.29
C LEU A 138 19.09 -10.13 4.69
N GLN A 139 18.42 -10.92 3.85
CA GLN A 139 19.05 -11.99 3.07
C GLN A 139 19.09 -11.65 1.58
N ALA A 140 17.97 -11.18 1.03
CA ALA A 140 17.89 -10.80 -0.37
C ALA A 140 16.94 -9.61 -0.54
N GLN A 141 17.16 -8.84 -1.60
CA GLN A 141 16.28 -7.74 -1.98
C GLN A 141 16.19 -7.63 -3.48
N VAL A 142 15.03 -7.17 -3.96
CA VAL A 142 14.80 -6.82 -5.36
C VAL A 142 14.06 -5.48 -5.41
N ALA A 143 14.35 -4.70 -6.44
CA ALA A 143 13.61 -3.48 -6.71
C ALA A 143 12.10 -3.78 -6.82
N ALA A 144 11.26 -2.97 -6.18
CA ALA A 144 9.81 -3.05 -6.38
C ALA A 144 9.44 -2.64 -7.83
N PRO A 145 8.26 -3.03 -8.34
CA PRO A 145 7.83 -2.72 -9.71
C PRO A 145 7.89 -1.23 -10.08
N ASN A 146 7.62 -0.33 -9.12
CA ASN A 146 7.86 1.10 -9.28
C ASN A 146 9.02 1.57 -8.37
N PRO A 147 10.28 1.34 -8.78
CA PRO A 147 11.42 1.58 -7.91
C PRO A 147 11.69 3.05 -7.62
N ARG A 148 11.07 3.97 -8.37
CA ARG A 148 11.18 5.42 -8.16
C ARG A 148 10.38 5.89 -6.95
N ARG A 149 9.29 5.20 -6.59
CA ARG A 149 8.42 5.55 -5.45
C ARG A 149 8.46 4.55 -4.32
N ASP A 150 8.67 3.28 -4.63
CA ASP A 150 8.45 2.19 -3.70
C ASP A 150 9.77 1.63 -3.16
N ILE A 151 9.80 1.34 -1.86
CA ILE A 151 10.93 0.66 -1.23
C ILE A 151 11.08 -0.78 -1.76
N PRO A 152 12.29 -1.35 -1.74
CA PRO A 152 12.54 -2.70 -2.25
C PRO A 152 11.70 -3.78 -1.56
N TRP A 153 11.41 -4.84 -2.30
CA TRP A 153 10.93 -6.09 -1.74
C TRP A 153 12.09 -6.86 -1.13
N LEU A 154 11.84 -7.55 -0.02
CA LEU A 154 12.88 -8.17 0.79
C LEU A 154 12.52 -9.62 1.12
N LEU A 155 13.56 -10.43 1.27
CA LEU A 155 13.54 -11.66 2.07
C LEU A 155 14.49 -11.45 3.26
N LEU A 156 13.99 -11.72 4.44
CA LEU A 156 14.74 -11.65 5.70
C LEU A 156 14.78 -13.01 6.36
N ALA A 157 15.93 -13.36 6.93
CA ALA A 157 16.07 -14.43 7.90
C ALA A 157 15.74 -13.91 9.29
N SER A 158 15.21 -14.75 10.18
CA SER A 158 15.21 -14.42 11.59
C SER A 158 16.64 -14.36 12.12
N ARG A 159 16.93 -13.31 12.88
CA ARG A 159 18.13 -13.16 13.70
C ARG A 159 17.87 -13.66 15.12
N SER A 160 16.69 -13.36 15.66
CA SER A 160 16.27 -13.74 17.01
C SER A 160 14.76 -13.62 17.13
N ASN A 161 14.18 -14.42 18.02
CA ASN A 161 12.76 -14.41 18.35
C ASN A 161 12.61 -14.34 19.87
N ALA A 162 11.46 -13.84 20.34
CA ALA A 162 11.07 -13.92 21.74
C ALA A 162 9.57 -14.21 21.85
N GLY A 163 9.17 -14.83 22.96
CA GLY A 163 7.78 -15.23 23.22
C GLY A 163 7.36 -16.50 22.46
N GLU A 164 6.25 -17.09 22.91
CA GLU A 164 5.73 -18.37 22.37
C GLU A 164 4.61 -18.17 21.33
N GLY A 165 4.25 -16.92 21.05
CA GLY A 165 3.17 -16.54 20.13
C GLY A 165 3.52 -16.70 18.64
N ILE A 166 2.73 -16.03 17.80
CA ILE A 166 2.77 -16.19 16.33
C ILE A 166 4.17 -15.95 15.72
N PHE A 167 4.98 -15.08 16.33
CA PHE A 167 6.34 -14.79 15.86
C PHE A 167 7.42 -15.63 16.53
N GLY A 168 7.11 -16.42 17.56
CA GLY A 168 8.10 -17.16 18.35
C GLY A 168 8.93 -18.17 17.55
N ARG A 169 8.37 -18.75 16.49
CA ARG A 169 9.03 -19.75 15.62
C ARG A 169 9.36 -19.27 14.21
N VAL A 170 9.13 -18.00 13.91
CA VAL A 170 9.36 -17.45 12.57
C VAL A 170 10.84 -17.50 12.21
N THR A 171 11.14 -18.07 11.06
CA THR A 171 12.49 -18.18 10.47
C THR A 171 12.66 -17.30 9.25
N ARG A 172 11.56 -16.96 8.56
CA ARG A 172 11.58 -16.10 7.36
C ARG A 172 10.49 -15.05 7.40
N VAL A 173 10.85 -13.86 6.92
CA VAL A 173 9.90 -12.79 6.64
C VAL A 173 10.12 -12.29 5.21
N GLN A 174 9.07 -12.26 4.40
CA GLN A 174 9.09 -11.56 3.12
C GLN A 174 8.39 -10.21 3.27
N ARG A 175 8.95 -9.15 2.67
CA ARG A 175 8.29 -7.87 2.46
C ARG A 175 7.99 -7.72 0.98
N LEU A 176 6.71 -7.64 0.63
CA LEU A 176 6.22 -7.61 -0.75
C LEU A 176 5.21 -6.48 -0.93
N LYS A 177 4.80 -6.24 -2.18
CA LYS A 177 3.73 -5.29 -2.54
C LYS A 177 3.88 -3.92 -1.87
N THR A 178 5.12 -3.44 -1.81
CA THR A 178 5.43 -2.15 -1.21
C THR A 178 4.85 -1.02 -2.05
N LEU A 179 4.32 0.00 -1.38
CA LEU A 179 3.88 1.26 -1.99
C LEU A 179 4.45 2.40 -1.18
N GLY A 180 5.19 3.31 -1.82
CA GLY A 180 5.83 4.45 -1.18
C GLY A 180 7.06 4.10 -0.33
N GLY A 181 7.38 5.01 0.59
CA GLY A 181 8.48 4.88 1.54
C GLY A 181 9.87 5.20 0.99
N ARG A 182 10.06 5.53 -0.29
CA ARG A 182 11.38 5.95 -0.81
C ARG A 182 11.85 7.23 -0.13
N ALA A 183 13.17 7.38 -0.02
CA ALA A 183 13.80 8.61 0.44
C ALA A 183 13.32 9.82 -0.38
N PRO A 184 13.23 11.01 0.22
CA PRO A 184 12.92 12.24 -0.51
C PRO A 184 13.97 12.53 -1.60
N ASP A 185 13.65 13.51 -2.46
CA ASP A 185 14.59 14.04 -3.46
C ASP A 185 15.94 14.39 -2.81
N SER A 186 17.02 13.79 -3.33
CA SER A 186 18.38 13.95 -2.83
C SER A 186 18.87 15.39 -2.91
N ARG A 187 18.36 16.20 -3.85
CA ARG A 187 18.68 17.63 -3.97
C ARG A 187 18.21 18.44 -2.75
N LYS A 188 17.27 17.91 -1.96
CA LYS A 188 16.80 18.54 -0.72
C LYS A 188 17.69 18.21 0.48
N ALA A 189 18.60 17.25 0.37
CA ALA A 189 19.61 16.96 1.40
C ALA A 189 20.79 17.92 1.23
N THR A 190 20.83 18.95 2.07
CA THR A 190 21.85 20.00 2.08
C THR A 190 22.33 20.29 3.49
N GLY A 191 23.41 21.08 3.64
CA GLY A 191 23.90 21.52 4.95
C GLY A 191 22.86 22.27 5.78
N ALA A 192 22.00 23.08 5.12
CA ALA A 192 20.91 23.80 5.77
C ALA A 192 19.80 22.88 6.32
N THR A 193 19.77 21.63 5.88
CA THR A 193 18.79 20.61 6.30
C THR A 193 19.40 19.49 7.14
N LEU A 194 20.69 19.58 7.50
CA LEU A 194 21.38 18.56 8.30
C LEU A 194 20.58 18.25 9.58
N GLY A 195 20.39 16.96 9.87
CA GLY A 195 19.62 16.50 11.04
C GLY A 195 18.09 16.58 10.88
N LYS A 196 17.56 17.21 9.81
CA LYS A 196 16.11 17.19 9.57
C LYS A 196 15.65 15.78 9.24
N ARG A 197 14.47 15.43 9.75
CA ARG A 197 13.82 14.15 9.51
C ARG A 197 12.67 14.27 8.53
N ALA A 198 12.50 13.25 7.70
CA ALA A 198 11.34 13.06 6.85
C ALA A 198 10.65 11.74 7.21
N ARG A 199 9.32 11.76 7.32
CA ARG A 199 8.48 10.58 7.54
C ARG A 199 7.71 10.32 6.26
N ILE A 200 8.12 9.31 5.49
CA ILE A 200 7.53 9.03 4.19
C ILE A 200 6.54 7.88 4.31
N PRO A 201 5.24 8.11 4.01
CA PRO A 201 4.23 7.05 4.07
C PRO A 201 4.61 5.85 3.22
N TYR A 202 4.34 4.65 3.76
CA TYR A 202 4.45 3.41 3.00
C TYR A 202 3.41 2.38 3.42
N GLN A 203 3.15 1.44 2.51
CA GLN A 203 2.42 0.21 2.77
C GLN A 203 3.25 -1.00 2.33
N ALA A 204 2.95 -2.16 2.89
CA ALA A 204 3.55 -3.44 2.48
C ALA A 204 2.65 -4.63 2.84
N THR A 205 2.93 -5.78 2.23
CA THR A 205 2.49 -7.09 2.71
C THR A 205 3.68 -7.84 3.30
N TYR A 206 3.53 -8.35 4.52
CA TYR A 206 4.51 -9.21 5.18
C TYR A 206 4.01 -10.65 5.22
N LEU A 207 4.83 -11.58 4.74
CA LEU A 207 4.58 -13.02 4.82
C LEU A 207 5.57 -13.64 5.80
N PHE A 208 5.07 -14.40 6.77
CA PHE A 208 5.86 -15.01 7.84
C PHE A 208 5.85 -16.52 7.71
N TYR A 209 7.03 -17.13 7.76
CA TYR A 209 7.19 -18.57 7.59
C TYR A 209 7.92 -19.20 8.77
N VAL A 210 7.62 -20.48 8.99
CA VAL A 210 8.28 -21.36 9.96
C VAL A 210 8.73 -22.64 9.26
N PRO A 211 9.69 -23.40 9.81
CA PRO A 211 10.03 -24.70 9.28
C PRO A 211 8.82 -25.63 9.33
N ARG A 212 8.66 -26.45 8.29
CA ARG A 212 7.67 -27.53 8.26
C ARG A 212 7.92 -28.45 9.46
N PRO A 213 6.86 -28.85 10.19
CA PRO A 213 6.96 -29.83 11.27
C PRO A 213 7.59 -31.16 10.81
#